data_AF-A0A1V4XN15-F1
#
_entry.id   AF-A0A1V4XN15-F1
#
_cell.length_a   1.000
_cell.length_b   1.000
_cell.length_c   1.000
_cell.angle_alpha   90.00
_cell.angle_beta   90.00
_cell.angle_gamma   90.00
#
_symmetry.space_group_name_H-M   'P 1'
#
loop_
_entity.id
_entity.type
_entity.pdbx_description
1 polymer ?
#
loop_
_entity_poly.entity_id
_entity_poly.type
_entity_poly.pdbx_seq_one_letter_code
_entity_poly.pdbx_strand_id
1 'polypeptide(L)'
;MDARWVVDRERIRKITGSFSWIDHRFVSGGFLPDLSREEILIYLFLVAVSDRQGLSFYADDRICSLLKIDPVFLGEARQGLIERSLILWRAPVYQVLSLPSRPIAPLTKEERSLLQRQKALEHLRKIKEGLR
;
A
#
# COMPACT_ATOMS: atom_id res chain seq x y z
N MET A 1 20.94 -20.38 -7.67
CA MET A 1 20.39 -20.15 -9.02
C MET A 1 21.49 -20.48 -10.02
N ASP A 2 21.21 -21.31 -11.02
CA ASP A 2 22.19 -21.71 -12.04
C ASP A 2 22.49 -20.51 -12.97
N ALA A 3 23.77 -20.14 -13.08
CA ALA A 3 24.24 -19.03 -13.91
C ALA A 3 23.98 -19.22 -15.41
N ARG A 4 23.58 -20.43 -15.84
CA ARG A 4 23.21 -20.71 -17.24
C ARG A 4 22.05 -19.87 -17.75
N TRP A 5 21.17 -19.39 -16.86
CA TRP A 5 20.00 -18.59 -17.23
C TRP A 5 20.27 -17.07 -17.24
N VAL A 6 21.50 -16.63 -16.93
CA VAL A 6 21.87 -15.21 -17.00
C VAL A 6 21.97 -14.80 -18.47
N VAL A 7 21.06 -13.92 -18.90
CA VAL A 7 20.99 -13.41 -20.29
C VAL A 7 22.08 -12.39 -20.58
N ASP A 8 22.30 -11.43 -19.67
CA ASP A 8 23.34 -10.40 -19.77
C ASP A 8 24.23 -10.46 -18.53
N ARG A 9 25.49 -10.87 -18.74
CA ARG A 9 26.48 -11.06 -17.67
C ARG A 9 27.14 -9.76 -17.23
N GLU A 10 27.15 -8.75 -18.10
CA GLU A 10 27.74 -7.43 -17.79
C GLU A 10 26.79 -6.58 -16.95
N ARG A 11 25.48 -6.85 -17.05
CA ARG A 11 24.43 -6.08 -16.37
C ARG A 11 23.67 -6.87 -15.30
N ILE A 12 24.40 -7.64 -14.51
CA ILE A 12 23.82 -8.29 -13.31
C ILE A 12 23.41 -7.21 -12.31
N ARG A 13 22.14 -7.21 -11.91
CA ARG A 13 21.60 -6.26 -10.93
C ARG A 13 22.38 -6.36 -9.62
N LYS A 14 22.76 -5.20 -9.09
CA LYS A 14 23.37 -5.02 -7.77
C LYS A 14 22.53 -4.03 -6.99
N ILE A 15 22.39 -4.23 -5.68
CA ILE A 15 21.78 -3.23 -4.82
C ILE A 15 22.82 -2.14 -4.59
N THR A 16 22.58 -0.94 -5.13
CA THR A 16 23.46 0.22 -4.97
C THR A 16 22.65 1.40 -4.42
N GLY A 17 23.00 1.91 -3.22
CA GLY A 17 22.29 3.05 -2.62
C GLY A 17 21.15 2.65 -1.66
N SER A 18 19.97 3.27 -1.83
CA SER A 18 18.85 3.24 -0.87
C SER A 18 18.26 1.85 -0.63
N PHE A 19 17.72 1.66 0.58
CA PHE A 19 17.05 0.43 0.99
C PHE A 19 15.60 0.42 0.49
N SER A 20 15.33 -0.35 -0.55
CA SER A 20 13.99 -0.81 -0.89
C SER A 20 14.02 -2.33 -0.95
N TRP A 21 13.27 -2.99 -0.07
CA TRP A 21 13.17 -4.44 -0.07
C TRP A 21 11.70 -4.84 -0.13
N ILE A 22 11.41 -5.87 -0.92
CA ILE A 22 10.09 -6.52 -0.94
C ILE A 22 10.25 -7.89 -0.31
N ASP A 23 9.38 -8.20 0.65
CA ASP A 23 9.31 -9.54 1.19
C ASP A 23 8.81 -10.50 0.09
N HIS A 24 9.58 -11.55 -0.19
CA HIS A 24 9.25 -12.54 -1.22
C HIS A 24 7.87 -13.19 -0.96
N ARG A 25 7.43 -13.23 0.30
CA ARG A 25 6.08 -13.69 0.69
C ARG A 25 4.97 -12.89 0.03
N PHE A 26 5.20 -11.65 -0.42
CA PHE A 26 4.19 -10.90 -1.17
C PHE A 26 3.76 -11.67 -2.43
N VAL A 27 4.72 -12.30 -3.11
CA VAL A 27 4.46 -13.11 -4.32
C VAL A 27 4.13 -14.54 -3.94
N SER A 28 4.97 -15.17 -3.10
CA SER A 28 4.85 -16.61 -2.82
C SER A 28 3.80 -16.97 -1.77
N GLY A 29 3.34 -16.01 -0.98
CA GLY A 29 2.42 -16.19 0.15
C GLY A 29 0.95 -15.90 -0.17
N GLY A 30 0.61 -15.71 -1.45
CA GLY A 30 -0.79 -15.55 -1.88
C GLY A 30 -1.40 -14.18 -1.61
N PHE A 31 -0.60 -13.12 -1.49
CA PHE A 31 -1.13 -11.76 -1.31
C PHE A 31 -1.64 -11.13 -2.61
N LEU A 32 -1.01 -11.47 -3.74
CA LEU A 32 -1.36 -10.92 -5.07
C LEU A 32 -2.77 -11.26 -5.60
N PRO A 33 -3.30 -12.50 -5.47
CA PRO A 33 -4.54 -12.91 -6.14
C PRO A 33 -5.75 -12.00 -5.87
N ASP A 34 -5.84 -11.45 -4.66
CA ASP A 34 -6.97 -10.62 -4.23
C ASP A 34 -6.69 -9.10 -4.33
N LEU A 35 -5.57 -8.71 -4.96
CA LEU A 35 -5.21 -7.31 -5.20
C LEU A 35 -5.59 -6.89 -6.63
N SER A 36 -6.14 -5.68 -6.76
CA SER A 36 -6.31 -5.03 -8.05
C SER A 36 -4.95 -4.65 -8.65
N ARG A 37 -4.94 -4.34 -9.94
CA ARG A 37 -3.74 -3.87 -10.63
C ARG A 37 -3.19 -2.59 -9.99
N GLU A 38 -4.08 -1.68 -9.60
CA GLU A 38 -3.74 -0.40 -8.97
C GLU A 38 -3.18 -0.63 -7.55
N GLU A 39 -3.75 -1.55 -6.76
CA GLU A 39 -3.21 -1.93 -5.45
C GLU A 39 -1.79 -2.52 -5.56
N ILE A 40 -1.57 -3.40 -6.53
CA ILE A 40 -0.24 -3.98 -6.80
C ILE A 40 0.74 -2.87 -7.17
N LEU A 41 0.36 -2.00 -8.11
CA LEU A 41 1.22 -0.92 -8.60
C LEU A 41 1.60 0.06 -7.49
N ILE A 42 0.62 0.48 -6.68
CA ILE A 42 0.84 1.42 -5.57
C ILE A 42 1.68 0.76 -4.48
N TYR A 43 1.41 -0.50 -4.11
CA TYR A 43 2.21 -1.20 -3.10
C TYR A 43 3.68 -1.33 -3.54
N LEU A 44 3.93 -1.75 -4.77
CA LEU A 44 5.29 -1.86 -5.31
C LEU A 44 5.99 -0.49 -5.40
N PHE A 45 5.26 0.56 -5.78
CA PHE A 45 5.79 1.92 -5.76
C PHE A 45 6.18 2.34 -4.34
N LEU A 46 5.29 2.16 -3.37
CA LEU A 46 5.55 2.52 -1.97
C LEU A 46 6.74 1.73 -1.41
N VAL A 47 6.85 0.43 -1.69
CA VAL A 47 8.01 -0.39 -1.32
C VAL A 47 9.31 0.15 -1.92
N ALA A 48 9.27 0.66 -3.16
CA ALA A 48 10.44 1.20 -3.84
C ALA A 48 10.91 2.56 -3.27
N VAL A 49 9.98 3.39 -2.80
CA VAL A 49 10.28 4.77 -2.37
C VAL A 49 10.31 4.97 -0.86
N SER A 50 9.93 3.97 -0.07
CA SER A 50 9.89 4.07 1.38
C SER A 50 11.27 3.93 2.01
N ASP A 51 11.46 4.55 3.17
CA ASP A 51 12.66 4.37 3.97
C ASP A 51 12.71 3.00 4.69
N ARG A 52 13.75 2.80 5.50
CA ARG A 52 13.94 1.59 6.32
C ARG A 52 12.84 1.32 7.36
N GLN A 53 11.98 2.29 7.66
CA GLN A 53 10.82 2.16 8.55
C GLN A 53 9.52 1.96 7.76
N GLY A 54 9.61 1.86 6.42
CA GLY A 54 8.47 1.77 5.52
C GLY A 54 7.82 3.12 5.25
N LEU A 55 8.43 4.25 5.61
CA LEU A 55 7.81 5.57 5.49
C LEU A 55 8.03 6.20 4.12
N SER A 56 6.96 6.71 3.53
CA SER A 56 6.99 7.53 2.33
C SER A 56 6.19 8.81 2.53
N PHE A 57 6.75 9.93 2.07
CA PHE A 57 6.18 11.27 2.14
C PHE A 57 5.71 11.79 0.76
N TYR A 58 5.56 10.89 -0.21
CA TYR A 58 5.04 11.26 -1.53
C TYR A 58 3.57 11.69 -1.40
N ALA A 59 3.30 12.92 -1.83
CA ALA A 59 1.95 13.46 -1.91
C ALA A 59 1.12 12.75 -3.01
N ASP A 60 -0.20 12.72 -2.83
CA ASP A 60 -1.13 11.98 -3.70
C ASP A 60 -1.06 12.44 -5.17
N ASP A 61 -0.93 13.75 -5.41
CA ASP A 61 -0.78 14.34 -6.73
C ASP A 61 0.50 13.85 -7.43
N ARG A 62 1.60 13.75 -6.68
CA ARG A 62 2.87 13.23 -7.18
C ARG A 62 2.78 11.74 -7.49
N ILE A 63 2.12 10.95 -6.65
CA ILE A 63 1.87 9.52 -6.91
C ILE A 63 1.03 9.36 -8.18
N CYS A 64 -0.08 10.11 -8.30
CA CYS A 64 -0.94 10.08 -9.48
C CYS A 64 -0.18 10.44 -10.76
N SER A 65 0.65 11.50 -10.72
CA SER A 65 1.47 11.92 -11.84
C SER A 65 2.50 10.86 -12.26
N LEU A 66 3.21 10.26 -11.31
CA LEU A 66 4.24 9.25 -11.58
C LEU A 66 3.66 7.93 -12.08
N LEU A 67 2.57 7.48 -11.47
CA LEU A 67 1.94 6.19 -11.79
C LEU A 67 0.89 6.30 -12.89
N LYS A 68 0.57 7.52 -13.33
CA LYS A 68 -0.48 7.82 -14.32
C LYS A 68 -1.82 7.21 -13.93
N ILE A 69 -2.17 7.32 -12.65
CA ILE A 69 -3.43 6.83 -12.11
C ILE A 69 -4.35 8.01 -11.78
N ASP A 70 -5.65 7.80 -11.93
CA ASP A 70 -6.66 8.75 -11.49
C ASP A 70 -6.67 8.84 -9.95
N PRO A 71 -6.85 10.04 -9.35
CA PRO A 71 -6.95 10.21 -7.90
C PRO A 71 -8.02 9.35 -7.23
N VAL A 72 -9.14 9.07 -7.92
CA VAL A 72 -10.19 8.18 -7.41
C VAL A 72 -9.65 6.77 -7.22
N PHE A 73 -8.96 6.23 -8.23
CA PHE A 73 -8.34 4.90 -8.16
C PHE A 73 -7.20 4.83 -7.14
N LEU A 74 -6.43 5.92 -6.96
CA LEU A 74 -5.46 6.01 -5.85
C LEU A 74 -6.16 5.85 -4.49
N GLY A 75 -7.26 6.58 -4.29
CA GLY A 75 -8.03 6.53 -3.05
C GLY A 75 -8.59 5.13 -2.75
N GLU A 76 -9.20 4.49 -3.76
CA GLU A 76 -9.77 3.14 -3.64
C GLU A 76 -8.70 2.08 -3.35
N ALA A 77 -7.62 2.08 -4.13
CA ALA A 77 -6.53 1.14 -3.95
C ALA A 77 -5.82 1.33 -2.59
N ARG A 78 -5.61 2.58 -2.17
CA ARG A 78 -5.07 2.87 -0.84
C ARG A 78 -5.97 2.28 0.27
N GLN A 79 -7.28 2.45 0.15
CA GLN A 79 -8.22 1.91 1.13
C GLN A 79 -8.19 0.37 1.17
N GLY A 80 -8.12 -0.30 0.02
CA GLY A 80 -7.98 -1.75 -0.05
C GLY A 80 -6.67 -2.28 0.55
N LEU A 81 -5.54 -1.61 0.29
CA LEU A 81 -4.25 -1.92 0.90
C LEU A 81 -4.27 -1.76 2.44
N ILE A 82 -4.98 -0.75 2.96
CA ILE A 82 -5.17 -0.55 4.40
C ILE A 82 -5.99 -1.69 5.01
N GLU A 83 -7.10 -2.07 4.38
CA GLU A 83 -7.95 -3.18 4.85
C GLU A 83 -7.19 -4.50 4.90
N ARG A 84 -6.20 -4.69 4.03
CA ARG A 84 -5.32 -5.87 3.98
C ARG A 84 -4.15 -5.82 4.95
N SER A 85 -4.03 -4.74 5.74
CA SER A 85 -2.87 -4.48 6.60
C SER A 85 -1.54 -4.51 5.84
N LEU A 86 -1.53 -4.05 4.59
CA LEU A 86 -0.31 -3.93 3.79
C LEU A 86 0.34 -2.55 3.94
N ILE A 87 -0.47 -1.53 4.20
CA ILE A 87 -0.01 -0.16 4.49
C ILE A 87 -0.81 0.46 5.63
N LEU A 88 -0.24 1.49 6.25
CA LEU A 88 -0.98 2.53 6.96
C LEU A 88 -0.90 3.84 6.19
N TRP A 89 -1.89 4.69 6.41
CA TRP A 89 -1.91 6.03 5.85
C TRP A 89 -2.43 7.04 6.87
N ARG A 90 -1.70 8.14 6.99
CA ARG A 90 -2.10 9.35 7.72
C ARG A 90 -1.55 10.52 6.95
N ALA A 91 -2.41 11.29 6.29
CA ALA A 91 -1.99 12.40 5.43
C ALA A 91 -0.87 13.25 6.07
N PRO A 92 0.28 13.46 5.39
CA PRO A 92 0.63 13.00 4.03
C PRO A 92 1.45 11.69 3.97
N VAL A 93 1.56 10.96 5.07
CA VAL A 93 2.51 9.86 5.26
C VAL A 93 1.87 8.50 4.96
N TYR A 94 2.57 7.72 4.15
CA TYR A 94 2.35 6.28 3.96
C TYR A 94 3.35 5.51 4.82
N GLN A 95 2.91 4.39 5.39
CA GLN A 95 3.80 3.40 5.99
C GLN A 95 3.54 2.03 5.38
N VAL A 96 4.54 1.45 4.71
CA VAL A 96 4.53 0.04 4.30
C VAL A 96 4.72 -0.83 5.53
N LEU A 97 3.82 -1.78 5.75
CA LEU A 97 3.85 -2.67 6.90
C LEU A 97 4.60 -3.96 6.60
N SER A 98 5.08 -4.63 7.66
CA SER A 98 5.46 -6.04 7.57
C SER A 98 4.26 -6.86 7.13
N LEU A 99 4.45 -7.77 6.17
CA LEU A 99 3.36 -8.64 5.72
C LEU A 99 2.82 -9.46 6.91
N PRO A 100 1.48 -9.57 7.06
CA PRO A 100 0.88 -10.43 8.05
C PRO A 100 1.26 -11.91 7.80
N SER A 101 0.95 -12.79 8.75
CA SER A 101 1.26 -14.21 8.62
C SER A 101 0.53 -14.89 7.45
N ARG A 102 -0.60 -14.33 7.02
CA ARG A 102 -1.42 -14.77 5.89
C ARG A 102 -2.19 -13.60 5.28
N PRO A 103 -2.63 -13.69 4.01
CA PRO A 103 -3.49 -12.68 3.40
C PRO A 103 -4.76 -12.43 4.22
N ILE A 104 -5.18 -11.16 4.27
CA ILE A 104 -6.40 -10.72 4.96
C ILE A 104 -7.45 -10.39 3.89
N ALA A 105 -8.64 -10.97 4.03
CA ALA A 105 -9.75 -10.72 3.12
C ALA A 105 -10.22 -9.26 3.19
N PRO A 106 -10.68 -8.66 2.06
CA PRO A 106 -11.26 -7.32 2.08
C PRO A 106 -12.54 -7.30 2.90
N LEU A 107 -12.90 -6.12 3.38
CA LEU A 107 -14.26 -5.87 3.80
C LEU A 107 -15.20 -5.97 2.59
N THR A 108 -16.37 -6.56 2.81
CA THR A 108 -17.50 -6.49 1.88
C THR A 108 -17.94 -5.03 1.69
N LYS A 109 -18.75 -4.76 0.65
CA LYS A 109 -19.28 -3.41 0.41
C LYS A 109 -20.17 -2.96 1.57
N GLU A 110 -20.94 -3.89 2.12
CA GLU A 110 -21.81 -3.71 3.27
C GLU A 110 -21.00 -3.35 4.51
N GLU A 111 -19.96 -4.13 4.84
CA GLU A 111 -19.08 -3.86 5.97
C GLU A 111 -18.36 -2.50 5.84
N ARG A 112 -17.89 -2.14 4.64
CA ARG A 112 -17.31 -0.82 4.38
C ARG A 112 -18.29 0.31 4.63
N SER A 113 -19.51 0.18 4.12
CA SER A 113 -20.57 1.18 4.31
C SER A 113 -20.93 1.37 5.78
N LEU A 114 -21.05 0.27 6.53
CA LEU A 114 -21.30 0.30 7.98
C LEU A 114 -20.16 0.99 8.73
N LEU A 115 -18.90 0.65 8.41
CA LEU A 115 -17.74 1.26 9.05
C LEU A 115 -17.62 2.76 8.75
N GLN A 116 -17.87 3.16 7.50
CA GLN A 116 -17.90 4.59 7.12
C GLN A 116 -18.97 5.35 7.89
N ARG A 117 -20.18 4.79 7.99
CA ARG A 117 -21.28 5.37 8.78
C ARG A 117 -20.91 5.50 10.26
N GLN A 118 -20.29 4.47 10.83
CA GLN A 118 -19.86 4.49 12.24
C GLN A 118 -18.81 5.57 12.49
N LYS A 119 -17.77 5.66 11.63
CA LYS A 119 -16.75 6.71 11.71
C LYS A 119 -17.35 8.11 11.57
N ALA A 120 -18.32 8.30 10.66
CA ALA A 120 -19.01 9.57 10.49
C ALA A 120 -19.79 9.98 11.75
N LEU A 121 -20.51 9.03 12.37
CA LEU A 121 -21.22 9.27 13.63
C LEU A 121 -20.27 9.61 14.79
N GLU A 122 -19.14 8.91 14.90
CA GLU A 122 -18.12 9.21 15.90
C GLU A 122 -17.51 10.60 15.71
N HIS A 123 -17.23 10.99 14.46
CA HIS A 123 -16.71 12.31 14.14
C HIS A 123 -17.72 13.42 14.51
N LEU A 124 -18.99 13.25 14.15
CA LEU A 124 -20.06 14.19 14.54
C LEU A 124 -20.22 14.29 16.06
N ARG A 125 -20.10 13.16 16.77
CA ARG A 125 -20.14 13.14 18.24
C ARG A 125 -18.98 13.95 18.83
N LYS A 126 -17.75 13.75 18.35
CA LYS A 126 -16.56 14.51 18.80
C LYS A 126 -16.71 16.01 18.57
N ILE A 127 -17.25 16.41 17.41
CA ILE A 127 -17.55 17.83 17.13
C ILE A 127 -18.52 18.39 18.16
N LYS A 128 -19.61 17.67 18.44
CA LYS A 128 -20.63 18.10 19.41
C LYS A 128 -20.09 18.18 20.85
N GLU A 129 -19.19 17.28 21.23
CA GLU A 129 -18.53 17.29 22.55
C GLU A 129 -17.51 18.43 22.69
N GLY A 130 -16.78 18.78 21.62
CA GLY A 130 -15.82 19.88 21.61
C GLY A 130 -16.42 21.29 21.48
N LEU A 131 -17.73 21.39 21.19
CA LEU A 131 -18.49 22.64 21.12
C LEU A 131 -19.17 23.00 22.47
N ARG A 132 -18.97 22.21 23.53
CA ARG A 132 -19.41 22.46 24.90
C ARG A 132 -18.27 22.95 25.76
#